data_AF-A0A917YDD6-F1
#
_entry.id   AF-A0A917YDD6-F1
#
_cell.length_a   1.000
_cell.length_b   1.000
_cell.length_c   1.000
_cell.angle_alpha   90.00
_cell.angle_beta   90.00
_cell.angle_gamma   90.00
#
_symmetry.space_group_name_H-M   'P 1'
#
loop_
_entity.id
_entity.type
_entity.pdbx_description
1 polymer ?
#
loop_
_entity_poly.entity_id
_entity_poly.type
_entity_poly.pdbx_seq_one_letter_code
_entity_poly.pdbx_strand_id
1 'polypeptide(L)' 'MIRVAGSGHRPAVVVDAHLDSVSGSPGADDNASGVAAVLETARLLSEAPVPPRVVLAVFDSNLTVRPHRLRRRTR' A
#
# COMPACT_ATOMS: atom_id res chain seq x y z
N MET A 1 9.76 -0.79 -0.45
CA MET A 1 9.73 -1.76 0.68
C MET A 1 10.81 -1.38 1.69
N ILE A 2 10.46 -1.31 2.97
CA ILE A 2 11.36 -1.08 4.11
C ILE A 2 11.24 -2.28 5.05
N ARG A 3 12.36 -2.76 5.60
CA ARG A 3 12.36 -3.83 6.62
C ARG A 3 12.84 -3.25 7.94
N VAL A 4 12.03 -3.40 8.97
CA VAL A 4 12.38 -3.06 10.35
C VAL A 4 12.86 -4.34 11.04
N ALA A 5 14.13 -4.35 11.42
CA ALA A 5 14.70 -5.43 12.20
C ALA A 5 14.16 -5.36 13.63
N GLY A 6 13.51 -6.43 14.10
CA GLY A 6 13.00 -6.51 15.47
C GLY A 6 13.75 -7.53 16.31
N SER A 7 13.72 -7.35 17.63
CA SER A 7 14.36 -8.27 18.58
C SER A 7 13.45 -9.47 18.86
N GLY A 8 13.66 -10.57 18.14
CA GLY A 8 12.94 -11.83 18.40
C GLY A 8 12.98 -12.82 17.25
N HIS A 9 12.63 -14.07 17.56
CA HIS A 9 12.54 -15.19 16.60
C HIS A 9 11.17 -15.33 15.94
N ARG A 10 10.27 -14.35 16.11
CA ARG A 10 8.93 -14.40 15.50
C ARG A 10 8.99 -14.04 14.01
N PRO A 11 8.11 -14.62 13.17
CA PRO A 11 7.96 -14.22 11.77
C PRO A 11 7.72 -12.72 11.62
N ALA A 12 8.14 -12.16 10.49
CA ALA A 12 7.86 -10.77 10.18
C ALA A 12 6.37 -10.57 9.83
N VAL A 13 5.80 -9.45 10.25
CA VAL A 13 4.48 -9.00 9.76
C VAL A 13 4.68 -8.09 8.57
N VAL A 14 3.86 -8.24 7.53
CA VAL A 14 3.83 -7.30 6.39
C VAL A 14 2.66 -6.35 6.58
N VAL A 15 2.93 -5.05 6.43
CA VAL A 15 1.91 -4.01 6.33
C VAL A 15 2.13 -3.28 5.02
N ASP A 16 1.09 -3.20 4.19
CA ASP A 16 1.19 -2.61 2.87
C ASP A 16 -0.01 -1.74 2.49
N ALA A 17 0.21 -0.94 1.45
CA ALA A 17 -0.82 -0.17 0.77
C ALA A 17 -0.42 0.03 -0.70
N HIS A 18 -1.42 0.14 -1.57
CA HIS A 18 -1.18 0.51 -2.97
C HIS A 18 -1.20 2.03 -3.13
N LEU A 19 -0.37 2.54 -4.04
CA LEU A 19 -0.14 3.97 -4.26
C LEU A 19 -1.04 4.54 -5.36
N ASP A 20 -1.56 3.70 -6.24
CA ASP A 20 -2.32 4.13 -7.39
C ASP A 20 -3.79 4.42 -7.08
N SER A 21 -4.47 5.06 -8.02
CA SER A 21 -5.88 5.37 -7.96
C SER A 21 -6.48 5.25 -9.36
N VAL A 22 -7.78 5.03 -9.44
CA VAL A 22 -8.50 5.06 -10.71
C VAL A 22 -8.61 6.48 -11.25
N SER A 23 -8.67 6.61 -12.58
CA SER A 23 -8.89 7.90 -13.23
C SER A 23 -10.19 8.57 -12.75
N GLY A 24 -10.12 9.86 -12.44
CA GLY A 24 -11.25 10.64 -11.95
C GLY A 24 -11.52 10.50 -10.45
N SER A 25 -10.73 9.71 -9.72
CA SER A 25 -10.77 9.64 -8.26
C SER A 25 -9.51 10.24 -7.63
N PRO A 26 -9.64 11.06 -6.58
CA PRO A 26 -8.49 11.52 -5.81
C PRO A 26 -7.79 10.39 -5.03
N GLY A 27 -8.41 9.21 -4.90
CA GLY A 27 -7.79 8.03 -4.26
C GLY A 27 -7.62 8.15 -2.74
N ALA A 28 -8.34 9.08 -2.09
CA ALA A 28 -8.13 9.41 -0.68
C ALA A 28 -8.31 8.20 0.26
N ASP A 29 -9.36 7.41 0.05
CA ASP A 29 -9.63 6.21 0.86
C ASP A 29 -9.13 4.92 0.19
N ASP A 30 -9.07 4.88 -1.15
CA ASP A 30 -8.54 3.76 -1.94
C ASP A 30 -7.39 4.27 -2.83
N ASN A 31 -6.14 4.28 -2.36
CA ASN A 31 -5.72 3.83 -1.01
C ASN A 31 -4.69 4.75 -0.34
N ALA A 32 -4.84 6.07 -0.53
CA ALA A 32 -3.96 7.04 0.12
C ALA A 32 -4.05 6.99 1.66
N SER A 33 -5.22 6.64 2.23
CA SER A 33 -5.39 6.40 3.66
C SER A 33 -4.51 5.25 4.16
N GLY A 34 -4.43 4.15 3.41
CA GLY A 34 -3.53 3.03 3.69
C GLY A 34 -2.06 3.45 3.58
N VAL A 35 -1.68 4.23 2.56
CA VAL A 35 -0.32 4.77 2.42
C VAL A 35 0.04 5.63 3.63
N ALA A 36 -0.88 6.49 4.09
CA ALA A 36 -0.69 7.29 5.29
C ALA A 36 -0.48 6.41 6.53
N ALA A 37 -1.24 5.33 6.68
CA ALA A 37 -1.07 4.39 7.79
C ALA A 37 0.29 3.67 7.74
N VAL A 38 0.78 3.27 6.56
CA VAL A 38 2.11 2.67 6.39
C VAL A 38 3.22 3.64 6.81
N LEU A 39 3.13 4.90 6.39
CA LEU A 39 4.11 5.94 6.72
C LEU A 39 4.10 6.27 8.22
N GLU A 40 2.92 6.38 8.83
CA GLU A 40 2.81 6.63 10.26
C GLU A 40 3.32 5.44 11.10
N THR A 41 3.04 4.22 10.65
CA THR A 41 3.63 3.01 11.25
C THR A 41 5.15 3.05 11.18
N ALA A 42 5.73 3.47 10.05
CA ALA A 42 7.18 3.62 9.92
C ALA A 42 7.75 4.63 10.94
N ARG A 43 7.09 5.78 11.10
CA ARG A 43 7.48 6.81 12.06
C ARG A 43 7.47 6.28 13.49
N LEU A 44 6.37 5.65 13.90
CA LEU A 44 6.24 5.06 15.24
C LEU A 44 7.27 3.95 15.50
N LEU A 45 7.54 3.10 14.51
CA LEU A 45 8.55 2.04 14.64
C LEU A 45 9.98 2.59 14.71
N SER A 46 10.26 3.76 14.12
CA SER A 46 11.57 4.40 14.20
C SER A 46 11.86 4.98 15.59
N GLU A 47 10.81 5.30 16.35
CA GLU A 47 10.87 5.83 17.72
C GLU A 47 10.78 4.71 18.78
N ALA A 48 10.45 3.49 18.39
CA ALA A 48 10.28 2.38 19.31
C ALA A 48 11.64 1.89 19.84
N PRO A 49 11.83 1.77 21.18
CA PRO A 49 13.07 1.25 21.75
C PRO A 49 13.40 -0.17 21.30
N VAL A 50 12.35 -0.97 21.06
CA VAL A 50 12.44 -2.36 20.65
C VAL A 50 11.32 -2.65 19.64
N PRO A 51 11.54 -2.37 18.35
CA PRO A 51 10.49 -2.56 17.36
C PRO A 51 10.24 -4.05 17.07
N PRO A 52 9.01 -4.46 16.73
CA PRO A 52 8.74 -5.77 16.14
C PRO A 52 9.39 -5.92 14.76
N ARG A 53 9.52 -7.17 14.30
CA ARG A 53 9.98 -7.44 12.94
C ARG A 53 8.84 -7.17 11.95
N VAL A 54 8.95 -6.08 11.20
CA VAL A 54 7.90 -5.64 10.27
C VAL A 54 8.51 -5.34 8.89
N VAL A 55 7.77 -5.67 7.84
CA VAL A 55 8.04 -5.22 6.47
C VAL A 55 6.95 -4.22 6.09
N LEU A 56 7.36 -3.00 5.75
CA LEU A 56 6.48 -1.95 5.28
C LEU A 56 6.62 -1.83 3.76
N ALA A 57 5.51 -1.87 3.04
CA ALA A 57 5.52 -1.78 1.59
C ALA A 57 4.48 -0.77 1.08
N VAL A 58 4.89 0.04 0.11
CA VAL A 58 3.99 0.79 -0.75
C VAL A 58 4.29 0.30 -2.16
N PHE A 59 3.25 -0.07 -2.90
CA PHE A 59 3.38 -0.62 -4.25
C PHE A 59 2.48 0.13 -5.22
N ASP A 60 2.93 0.23 -6.46
CA ASP A 60 2.11 0.76 -7.55
C ASP A 60 1.52 -0.42 -8.32
N SER A 61 0.22 -0.37 -8.57
CA SER A 61 -0.53 -1.38 -9.34
C SER A 61 -0.90 -0.90 -10.73
N ASN A 62 -0.41 0.27 -11.17
CA ASN A 62 -0.69 0.91 -12.47
C ASN A 62 -2.04 0.45 -13.05
N LEU A 63 -3.13 0.78 -12.35
CA LEU A 63 -4.52 0.41 -12.67
C LEU A 63 -4.82 0.67 -14.15
N THR A 64 -4.47 -0.30 -14.98
CA THR A 64 -4.75 -0.24 -16.41
C THR A 64 -6.21 -0.59 -16.53
N VAL A 65 -7.07 0.43 -16.45
CA VAL A 65 -8.49 0.27 -16.77
C VAL A 65 -8.54 -0.18 -18.22
N ARG A 66 -8.74 -1.47 -18.46
CA ARG A 66 -9.05 -1.99 -19.79
C ARG A 66 -10.24 -1.17 -20.28
N PRO A 67 -10.15 -0.42 -21.39
CA PRO A 67 -11.31 0.29 -21.88
C PRO A 67 -12.41 -0.74 -22.11
N HIS A 68 -13.54 -0.55 -21.44
CA HIS A 68 -14.74 -1.34 -21.73
C HIS A 68 -14.95 -1.27 -23.25
N ARG A 69 -14.75 -2.40 -23.94
CA ARG A 69 -15.11 -2.53 -25.35
C ARG A 69 -16.60 -2.18 -25.43
N LEU A 70 -16.90 -0.96 -25.88
CA LEU A 70 -18.21 -0.62 -26.38
C LEU A 70 -18.50 -1.66 -27.48
N ARG A 71 -19.37 -2.63 -27.18
CA ARG A 71 -19.93 -3.49 -28.22
C ARG A 71 -20.71 -2.57 -29.13
N ARG A 72 -20.07 -2.11 -30.22
CA ARG A 72 -20.76 -1.68 -31.42
C ARG A 72 -21.58 -2.88 -31.90
N ARG A 73 -22.82 -3.00 -31.44
CA ARG A 73 -23.83 -3.74 -32.17
C ARG A 73 -24.23 -2.86 -33.34
N THR A 74 -23.56 -3.11 -34.46
CA THR A 74 -24.05 -2.75 -35.79
C THR A 74 -25.26 -3.61 -36.11
N ARG A 75 -26.30 -2.93 -36.62
CA ARG A 75 -27.55 -3.43 -37.20
C ARG A 75 -28.61 -3.95 -36.22
#